data_AF-A0A8S9RST3-F1
#
_entry.id   AF-A0A8S9RST3-F1
#
_cell.length_a   1.000
_cell.length_b   1.000
_cell.length_c   1.000
_cell.angle_alpha   90.00
_cell.angle_beta   90.00
_cell.angle_gamma   90.00
#
_symmetry.space_group_name_H-M   'P 1'
#
loop_
_entity.id
_entity.type
_entity.pdbx_description
1 polymer ?
#
loop_
_entity_poly.entity_id
_entity_poly.type
_entity_poly.pdbx_seq_one_letter_code
_entity_poly.pdbx_strand_id
1 'polypeptide(L)'
;MYLRLDLPGVGPDPGDVDISVDDSKKVLTIKALAPSLNINDSSPRSYETYVRLDCHCCEISSVDNPQVTHGVLRLLISTTPINIGGSPDDGMLFSHFVFQHLHFQAMLHGNGSGYAETEAGTRKRKRMEAKKRDFLKN
;
A
#
# COMPACT_ATOMS: atom_id res chain seq x y z
N MET A 1 -9.86 9.17 14.01
CA MET A 1 -10.09 7.79 13.56
C MET A 1 -8.80 6.99 13.72
N TYR A 2 -8.83 5.75 14.22
CA TYR A 2 -7.66 4.87 14.29
C TYR A 2 -7.76 3.79 13.22
N LEU A 3 -6.70 3.59 12.44
CA LEU A 3 -6.66 2.55 11.40
C LEU A 3 -5.58 1.52 11.76
N ARG A 4 -5.97 0.24 11.63
CA ARG A 4 -5.09 -0.93 11.79
C ARG A 4 -5.25 -1.82 10.58
N LEU A 5 -4.17 -2.01 9.83
CA LEU A 5 -4.15 -2.84 8.61
C LEU A 5 -3.19 -4.00 8.80
N ASP A 6 -3.68 -5.21 8.55
CA ASP A 6 -2.84 -6.41 8.51
C ASP A 6 -2.23 -6.55 7.11
N LEU A 7 -0.92 -6.29 7.02
CA LEU A 7 -0.10 -6.25 5.81
C LEU A 7 1.06 -7.26 5.95
N PRO A 8 0.79 -8.57 5.87
CA PRO A 8 1.79 -9.58 6.16
C PRO A 8 2.98 -9.48 5.20
N GLY A 9 4.18 -9.45 5.77
CA GLY A 9 5.46 -9.34 5.04
C GLY A 9 5.94 -7.90 4.80
N VAL A 10 5.16 -6.88 5.14
CA VAL A 10 5.59 -5.47 5.08
C VAL A 10 6.48 -5.15 6.28
N GLY A 11 7.65 -4.58 6.01
CA GLY A 11 8.65 -4.21 7.02
C GLY A 11 8.40 -2.84 7.65
N PRO A 12 9.18 -2.47 8.67
CA PRO A 12 9.16 -1.13 9.27
C PRO A 12 9.88 -0.07 8.42
N ASP A 13 10.48 -0.46 7.30
CA ASP A 13 11.27 0.44 6.47
C ASP A 13 10.36 1.51 5.84
N PRO A 14 10.75 2.80 5.89
CA PRO A 14 9.90 3.90 5.40
C PRO A 14 9.65 3.84 3.88
N GLY A 15 10.44 3.07 3.13
CA GLY A 15 10.22 2.82 1.70
C GLY A 15 9.16 1.75 1.40
N ASP A 16 8.76 0.96 2.39
CA ASP A 16 7.80 -0.14 2.21
C ASP A 16 6.35 0.33 2.30
N VAL A 17 6.09 1.52 2.84
CA VAL A 17 4.74 2.08 2.99
C VAL A 17 4.72 3.52 2.50
N ASP A 18 3.84 3.79 1.55
CA ASP A 18 3.50 5.12 1.07
C ASP A 18 2.08 5.47 1.52
N ILE A 19 1.95 6.64 2.13
CA ILE A 19 0.69 7.15 2.67
C ILE A 19 0.48 8.56 2.13
N SER A 20 -0.56 8.73 1.35
CA SER A 20 -0.87 10.01 0.70
C SER A 20 -2.33 10.38 0.89
N VAL A 21 -2.57 11.66 1.19
CA VAL A 21 -3.90 12.25 1.19
C VAL A 21 -4.09 12.93 -0.17
N ASP A 22 -5.24 12.70 -0.80
CA ASP A 22 -5.57 13.32 -2.08
C ASP A 22 -5.81 14.83 -1.95
N ASP A 23 -5.80 15.56 -3.06
CA ASP A 23 -5.98 17.02 -3.06
C ASP A 23 -7.33 17.45 -2.47
N SER A 24 -8.36 16.60 -2.58
CA SER A 24 -9.68 16.88 -1.98
C SER A 24 -9.69 16.72 -0.47
N LYS A 25 -8.64 16.13 0.11
CA LYS A 25 -8.54 15.72 1.52
C LYS A 25 -9.71 14.83 1.96
N LYS A 26 -10.28 14.06 1.03
CA LYS A 26 -11.37 13.11 1.32
C LYS A 26 -10.91 11.67 1.21
N VAL A 27 -9.79 11.41 0.56
CA VAL A 27 -9.27 10.08 0.30
C VAL A 27 -7.84 9.99 0.82
N LEU A 28 -7.63 9.05 1.73
CA LEU A 28 -6.30 8.59 2.12
C LEU A 28 -5.99 7.31 1.33
N THR A 29 -4.91 7.35 0.57
CA THR A 29 -4.36 6.20 -0.16
C THR A 29 -3.20 5.62 0.63
N ILE A 30 -3.23 4.32 0.84
CA ILE A 30 -2.14 3.57 1.50
C ILE A 30 -1.67 2.51 0.53
N LYS A 31 -0.40 2.60 0.16
CA LYS A 31 0.31 1.61 -0.65
C LYS A 31 1.38 0.97 0.20
N ALA A 32 1.50 -0.35 0.13
CA ALA A 32 2.56 -1.05 0.85
C ALA A 32 3.16 -2.16 0.01
N LEU A 33 4.47 -2.32 0.11
CA LEU A 33 5.24 -3.36 -0.56
C LEU A 33 5.79 -4.32 0.49
N ALA A 34 5.50 -5.61 0.32
CA ALA A 34 6.18 -6.68 1.03
C ALA A 34 7.22 -7.29 0.09
N PRO A 35 8.53 -7.06 0.32
CA PRO A 35 9.59 -7.65 -0.49
C PRO A 35 9.61 -9.17 -0.36
N SER A 36 10.05 -9.88 -1.40
CA SER A 36 10.31 -11.33 -1.30
C SER A 36 11.65 -11.55 -0.58
N LEU A 37 11.59 -11.85 0.72
CA LEU A 37 12.80 -12.06 1.54
C LEU A 37 13.28 -13.51 1.50
N ASN A 38 12.42 -14.45 1.11
CA ASN A 38 12.73 -15.86 1.05
C ASN A 38 12.85 -16.34 -0.41
N ILE A 39 13.77 -17.27 -0.68
CA ILE A 39 13.87 -18.00 -1.96
C ILE A 39 12.57 -18.76 -2.30
N ASN A 40 11.74 -19.03 -1.29
CA ASN A 40 10.44 -19.67 -1.47
C ASN A 40 9.28 -18.69 -1.72
N ASP A 41 9.49 -17.38 -1.59
CA ASP A 41 8.48 -16.40 -1.98
C ASP A 41 8.50 -16.27 -3.50
N SER A 42 7.37 -16.61 -4.15
CA SER A 42 7.27 -16.59 -5.61
C SER A 42 7.37 -15.20 -6.21
N SER A 43 7.02 -14.15 -5.45
CA SER A 43 7.08 -12.75 -5.87
C SER A 43 6.91 -11.80 -4.68
N PRO A 44 7.34 -10.53 -4.81
CA PRO A 44 6.90 -9.46 -3.92
C PRO A 44 5.36 -9.35 -3.91
N ARG A 45 4.80 -8.84 -2.80
CA ARG A 45 3.37 -8.57 -2.67
C ARG A 45 3.14 -7.07 -2.53
N SER A 46 2.18 -6.55 -3.29
CA SER A 46 1.74 -5.16 -3.19
C SER A 46 0.35 -5.11 -2.58
N TYR A 47 0.14 -4.17 -1.67
CA TYR A 47 -1.14 -3.84 -1.07
C TYR A 47 -1.49 -2.41 -1.44
N GLU A 48 -2.73 -2.20 -1.86
CA GLU A 48 -3.29 -0.87 -2.07
C GLU A 48 -4.68 -0.81 -1.44
N THR A 49 -4.90 0.22 -0.63
CA THR A 49 -6.20 0.49 -0.01
C THR A 49 -6.49 1.98 0.03
N TYR A 50 -7.78 2.29 0.00
CA TYR A 50 -8.29 3.65 0.12
C TYR A 50 -9.17 3.77 1.35
N VAL A 51 -9.06 4.90 2.02
CA VAL A 51 -9.92 5.30 3.13
C VAL A 51 -10.61 6.58 2.69
N ARG A 52 -11.92 6.53 2.49
CA ARG A 52 -12.72 7.65 2.01
C ARG A 52 -13.60 8.21 3.12
N LEU A 53 -13.64 9.53 3.23
CA LEU A 53 -14.65 10.25 3.98
C LEU A 53 -15.90 10.42 3.11
N ASP A 54 -16.98 9.74 3.46
CA ASP A 54 -18.26 9.85 2.73
C ASP A 54 -19.06 11.11 3.11
N CYS A 55 -18.60 11.91 4.08
CA CYS A 55 -19.27 13.13 4.50
C CYS A 55 -18.82 14.37 3.72
N HIS A 56 -19.74 15.30 3.50
CA HIS A 56 -19.44 16.60 2.89
C HIS A 56 -18.90 17.63 3.89
N CYS A 57 -19.09 17.45 5.20
CA CYS A 57 -18.77 18.44 6.23
C CYS A 57 -17.36 18.36 6.82
N CYS A 58 -16.56 17.33 6.55
CA CYS A 58 -15.22 17.16 7.14
C CYS A 58 -14.15 16.81 6.11
N GLU A 59 -12.93 17.28 6.32
CA GLU A 59 -11.74 16.91 5.53
C GLU A 59 -10.68 16.26 6.42
N ILE A 60 -9.79 15.46 5.83
CA ILE A 60 -8.63 14.88 6.49
C ILE A 60 -7.65 16.02 6.77
N SER A 61 -7.31 16.23 8.05
CA SER A 61 -6.41 17.30 8.48
C SER A 61 -4.99 16.81 8.70
N SER A 62 -4.83 15.59 9.22
CA SER A 62 -3.52 14.99 9.47
C SER A 62 -3.57 13.47 9.47
N VAL A 63 -2.42 12.88 9.17
CA VAL A 63 -2.15 11.46 9.33
C VAL A 63 -0.94 11.35 10.25
N ASP A 64 -1.17 10.86 11.46
CA ASP A 64 -0.22 10.90 12.55
C ASP A 64 0.25 9.50 12.93
N ASN A 65 1.51 9.42 13.35
CA ASN A 65 2.16 8.24 13.89
C ASN A 65 2.00 6.95 13.05
N PRO A 66 2.31 6.96 11.73
CA PRO A 66 2.33 5.73 10.95
C PRO A 66 3.44 4.82 11.48
N GLN A 67 3.07 3.62 11.91
CA GLN A 67 3.99 2.62 12.46
C GLN A 67 3.65 1.25 11.90
N VAL A 68 4.65 0.58 11.31
CA VAL A 68 4.53 -0.83 10.91
C VAL A 68 5.27 -1.67 11.93
N THR A 69 4.60 -2.69 12.47
CA THR A 69 5.25 -3.65 13.38
C THR A 69 4.70 -5.04 13.11
N HIS A 70 5.59 -5.98 12.77
CA HIS A 70 5.24 -7.37 12.46
C HIS A 70 4.19 -7.50 11.33
N GLY A 71 4.31 -6.67 10.28
CA GLY A 71 3.34 -6.66 9.18
C GLY A 71 1.98 -6.08 9.56
N VAL A 72 1.90 -5.22 10.59
CA VAL A 72 0.68 -4.51 10.96
C VAL A 72 0.95 -3.01 10.92
N LEU A 73 0.29 -2.29 10.01
CA LEU A 73 0.32 -0.83 9.95
C LEU A 73 -0.71 -0.25 10.91
N ARG A 74 -0.29 0.72 11.71
CA ARG A 74 -1.12 1.48 12.66
C ARG A 74 -0.93 2.97 12.38
N LEU A 75 -2.03 3.71 12.30
CA LEU A 75 -1.99 5.18 12.16
C LEU A 75 -3.22 5.83 12.76
N LEU A 76 -3.08 7.10 13.10
CA LEU A 76 -4.17 7.97 13.53
C LEU A 76 -4.51 8.95 12.40
N ILE A 77 -5.80 9.09 12.11
CA ILE A 77 -6.30 10.01 11.10
C ILE A 77 -7.17 11.04 11.81
N SER A 78 -6.80 12.31 11.66
CA SER A 78 -7.57 13.43 12.19
C SER A 78 -8.38 14.07 11.07
N THR A 79 -9.57 14.55 11.43
CA THR A 79 -10.47 15.22 10.50
C THR A 79 -10.94 16.53 11.09
N THR A 80 -11.03 17.57 10.27
CA THR A 80 -11.56 18.88 10.68
C THR A 80 -12.83 19.22 9.90
N PRO A 81 -13.79 19.92 10.51
CA PRO A 81 -14.92 20.48 9.78
C PRO A 81 -14.45 21.42 8.67
N ILE A 82 -15.13 21.37 7.53
CA ILE A 82 -14.97 22.36 6.47
C ILE A 82 -15.81 23.56 6.88
N ASN A 83 -15.17 24.72 7.11
CA ASN A 83 -15.88 25.98 7.28
C ASN A 83 -16.46 26.42 5.94
N ILE A 84 -17.61 25.86 5.58
CA ILE A 84 -18.42 26.35 4.47
C ILE A 84 -19.01 27.66 5.00
N GLY A 85 -18.56 28.81 4.50
CA GLY A 85 -18.90 30.15 5.00
C GLY A 85 -20.38 30.57 4.86
N GLY A 86 -21.30 29.75 5.34
CA GLY A 86 -22.63 30.18 5.76
C GLY A 86 -22.54 30.83 7.15
N SER A 87 -23.34 31.87 7.36
CA SER A 87 -23.31 32.77 8.51
C SER A 87 -23.37 32.08 9.89
N PRO A 88 -22.84 32.73 10.94
CA PRO A 88 -22.79 32.19 12.30
C PRO A 88 -24.13 32.37 13.02
N ASP A 89 -25.13 31.63 12.58
CA ASP A 89 -26.44 31.57 13.22
C ASP A 89 -27.05 30.19 12.99
N ASP A 90 -26.36 29.17 13.50
CA ASP A 90 -27.02 28.05 14.17
C ASP A 90 -25.97 27.29 14.98
N GLY A 91 -25.96 27.59 16.28
CA GLY A 91 -25.19 26.87 17.27
C GLY A 91 -25.65 25.43 17.32
N MET A 92 -24.85 24.52 16.78
CA MET A 92 -25.00 23.12 17.11
C MET A 92 -23.62 22.47 17.20
N LEU A 93 -23.14 22.45 18.44
CA LEU A 93 -22.02 21.67 18.93
C LEU A 93 -22.34 20.18 18.72
N PHE A 94 -22.28 19.70 17.47
CA PHE A 94 -22.45 18.29 17.19
C PHE A 94 -21.15 17.58 17.54
N SER A 95 -21.08 17.15 18.80
CA SER A 95 -20.47 15.88 19.17
C SER A 95 -21.20 14.76 18.39
N HIS A 96 -20.98 14.69 17.08
CA HIS A 96 -21.35 13.54 16.29
C HIS A 96 -20.12 12.64 16.26
N PHE A 97 -20.14 11.64 17.14
CA PHE A 97 -19.48 10.37 16.87
C PHE A 97 -19.98 9.87 15.51
N VAL A 98 -19.32 10.28 14.43
CA VAL A 98 -19.61 9.76 13.10
C VAL A 98 -19.01 8.35 13.08
N PHE A 99 -19.86 7.35 13.31
CA PHE A 99 -19.62 5.97 12.87
C PHE A 99 -19.56 6.00 11.34
N GLN A 100 -18.41 6.38 10.80
CA GLN A 100 -18.19 6.51 9.36
C GLN A 100 -18.07 5.10 8.78
N HIS A 101 -18.96 4.77 7.84
CA HIS A 101 -18.90 3.54 7.07
C HIS A 101 -17.63 3.58 6.21
N LEU A 102 -16.56 2.93 6.69
CA LEU A 102 -15.32 2.83 5.93
C LEU A 102 -15.50 1.76 4.85
N HIS A 103 -15.59 2.17 3.59
CA HIS A 103 -15.49 1.23 2.48
C HIS A 103 -14.02 0.82 2.29
N PHE A 104 -13.68 -0.37 2.76
CA PHE A 104 -12.36 -0.97 2.59
C PHE A 104 -12.33 -1.81 1.31
N GLN A 105 -11.66 -1.34 0.26
CA GLN A 105 -11.30 -2.17 -0.90
C GLN A 105 -9.79 -2.43 -0.86
N ALA A 106 -9.41 -3.63 -0.41
CA ALA A 106 -8.05 -4.14 -0.61
C ALA A 106 -8.00 -4.80 -1.99
N MET A 107 -7.24 -4.23 -2.93
CA MET A 107 -6.94 -4.91 -4.18
C MET A 107 -5.61 -5.65 -4.06
N LEU A 108 -5.67 -6.98 -3.99
CA LEU A 108 -4.49 -7.84 -4.09
C LEU A 108 -4.13 -7.98 -5.57
N HIS A 109 -3.22 -7.13 -6.06
CA HIS A 109 -2.65 -7.33 -7.40
C HIS A 109 -1.58 -8.42 -7.34
N GLY A 110 -2.01 -9.68 -7.44
CA GLY A 110 -1.14 -10.80 -7.75
C GLY A 110 -0.74 -10.73 -9.23
N ASN A 111 0.47 -10.29 -9.52
CA ASN A 111 1.04 -10.43 -10.87
C ASN A 111 1.38 -11.90 -11.14
N GLY A 112 0.36 -12.69 -11.43
CA GLY A 112 0.50 -14.00 -12.03
C GLY A 112 0.87 -13.86 -13.50
N SER A 113 2.16 -13.72 -13.80
CA SER A 113 2.69 -14.06 -15.12
C SER A 113 3.20 -15.50 -15.07
N GLY A 114 2.32 -16.42 -15.44
CA GLY A 114 2.71 -17.79 -15.71
C GLY A 114 3.58 -17.84 -16.96
N TYR A 115 4.84 -18.22 -16.80
CA TYR A 115 5.55 -19.06 -17.76
C TYR A 115 6.28 -20.13 -16.97
N ALA A 116 5.79 -21.36 -17.10
CA ALA A 116 6.53 -22.54 -16.68
C ALA A 116 7.78 -22.68 -17.56
N GLU A 117 8.94 -22.22 -17.08
CA GLU A 117 10.22 -22.68 -17.60
C GLU A 117 10.66 -23.90 -16.79
N THR A 118 10.17 -25.06 -17.23
CA THR A 118 10.75 -26.37 -16.87
C THR A 118 12.26 -26.37 -17.13
N GLU A 119 12.99 -27.03 -16.22
CA GLU A 119 14.45 -27.12 -16.04
C GLU A 119 15.28 -27.67 -17.23
N ALA A 120 14.81 -27.57 -18.48
CA ALA A 120 15.55 -27.98 -19.67
C ALA A 120 16.47 -26.88 -20.25
N GLY A 121 16.30 -25.61 -19.84
CA GLY A 121 16.99 -24.45 -20.43
C GLY A 121 18.43 -24.21 -19.97
N THR A 122 18.78 -24.59 -18.74
CA THR A 122 20.08 -24.29 -18.12
C THR A 122 21.24 -25.11 -18.68
N ARG A 123 20.96 -26.27 -19.31
CA ARG A 123 21.99 -27.09 -19.97
C ARG A 123 22.43 -26.56 -21.34
N LYS A 124 21.58 -25.80 -22.05
CA LYS A 124 21.93 -25.26 -23.39
C LYS A 124 22.82 -24.02 -23.32
N ARG A 125 22.63 -23.15 -22.31
CA ARG A 125 23.46 -21.92 -22.15
C ARG A 125 24.91 -22.24 -21.78
N LYS A 126 25.16 -23.21 -20.88
CA LYS A 126 26.54 -23.59 -20.51
C LYS A 126 27.31 -24.29 -21.65
N ARG A 127 26.62 -24.93 -22.61
CA ARG A 127 27.26 -25.58 -23.76
C ARG A 127 27.63 -24.60 -24.88
N MET A 128 26.91 -23.48 -25.01
CA MET A 128 27.24 -22.43 -25.99
C MET A 128 28.43 -21.56 -25.56
N GLU A 129 28.58 -21.28 -24.26
CA GLU A 129 29.74 -20.52 -23.75
C GLU A 129 31.06 -21.31 -23.74
N ALA A 130 31.01 -22.63 -23.60
CA ALA A 130 32.21 -23.47 -23.74
C ALA A 130 32.71 -23.45 -25.19
N LYS A 131 31.80 -23.56 -26.17
CA LYS A 131 32.16 -23.57 -27.60
C LYS A 131 32.65 -22.22 -28.12
N LYS A 132 32.24 -21.10 -27.49
CA LYS A 132 32.73 -19.76 -27.83
C LYS A 132 34.15 -19.49 -27.34
N ARG A 133 34.59 -20.16 -26.26
CA ARG A 133 35.96 -20.04 -25.73
C ARG A 133 37.01 -20.80 -26.55
N ASP A 134 36.62 -21.90 -27.20
CA ASP A 134 37.55 -22.67 -28.04
C ASP A 134 37.80 -22.01 -29.41
N PHE A 135 36.87 -21.17 -29.90
CA PHE A 135 37.06 -20.43 -31.16
C PHE A 135 37.99 -19.21 -31.02
N LEU A 136 38.22 -18.71 -29.82
CA LEU A 136 39.08 -17.55 -29.54
C LEU A 136 40.53 -17.90 -29.23
N LYS A 137 40.92 -19.18 -29.38
CA LYS A 137 42.27 -19.69 -29.08
C LYS A 137 43.00 -20.31 -30.28
N ASN A 138 42.45 -20.20 -31.50
CA ASN A 138 43.15 -20.53 -32.75
C ASN A 138 43.32 -19.28 -33.61
#